data_AF-A0A0D2PMM1-F1
#
_entry.id   AF-A0A0D2PMM1-F1
#
_cell.length_a   1.000
_cell.length_b   1.000
_cell.length_c   1.000
_cell.angle_alpha   90.00
_cell.angle_beta   90.00
_cell.angle_gamma   90.00
#
_symmetry.space_group_name_H-M   'P 1'
#
loop_
_entity.id
_entity.type
_entity.pdbx_description
1 polymer ?
#
loop_
_entity_poly.entity_id
_entity_poly.type
_entity_poly.pdbx_seq_one_letter_code
_entity_poly.pdbx_strand_id
1 'polypeptide(L)'
;MRRNAKATSDHDQLQAAAGPSQPGYRSVHAQASQTQWPTPHICVNMADDGSRHLQPHVSTTAFDSDDKEDAPKCHSNTRQAVLDVIINWITIQTAIRTQWILWLNGAAGAGKSAIGRSIVEYCLSLDIPIARFFFFRTDSARNTSKPIVATLVYQ
;
A
#
# COMPACT_ATOMS: atom_id res chain seq x y z
N MET A 1 -11.75 47.91 -58.38
CA MET A 1 -10.35 48.01 -57.90
C MET A 1 -10.17 46.97 -56.80
N ARG A 2 -9.18 46.07 -56.95
CA ARG A 2 -8.95 44.86 -56.13
C ARG A 2 -8.45 45.20 -54.71
N ARG A 3 -8.88 44.46 -53.69
CA ARG A 3 -8.09 43.39 -53.03
C ARG A 3 -8.83 42.78 -51.82
N ASN A 4 -8.92 41.46 -51.82
CA ASN A 4 -9.23 40.59 -50.68
C ASN A 4 -8.04 40.54 -49.71
N ALA A 5 -8.30 40.36 -48.41
CA ALA A 5 -7.37 39.69 -47.51
C ALA A 5 -8.12 38.97 -46.37
N LYS A 6 -7.68 37.72 -46.18
CA LYS A 6 -8.19 36.60 -45.39
C LYS A 6 -8.13 36.84 -43.88
N ALA A 7 -9.24 36.61 -43.16
CA ALA A 7 -9.25 36.46 -41.71
C ALA A 7 -8.88 35.01 -41.35
N THR A 8 -7.86 34.82 -40.50
CA THR A 8 -7.43 33.51 -40.01
C THR A 8 -7.52 33.52 -38.48
N SER A 9 -8.40 32.65 -37.99
CA SER A 9 -8.42 31.90 -36.72
C SER A 9 -7.53 32.38 -35.56
N ASP A 10 -8.19 32.81 -34.48
CA ASP A 10 -7.64 32.88 -33.14
C ASP A 10 -7.26 31.48 -32.63
N HIS A 11 -5.96 31.28 -32.44
CA HIS A 11 -5.42 30.24 -31.58
C HIS A 11 -4.49 30.94 -30.58
N ASP A 12 -4.98 31.12 -29.36
CA ASP A 12 -4.24 31.65 -28.22
C ASP A 12 -3.00 30.80 -27.94
N GLN A 13 -1.83 31.33 -28.29
CA GLN A 13 -0.54 30.92 -27.76
C GLN A 13 -0.31 31.61 -26.42
N LEU A 14 -0.58 30.92 -25.32
CA LEU A 14 -0.04 31.31 -24.02
C LEU A 14 1.42 30.86 -23.94
N GLN A 15 2.32 31.78 -24.30
CA GLN A 15 3.76 31.68 -24.09
C GLN A 15 4.08 31.84 -22.59
N ALA A 16 4.91 30.93 -22.05
CA ALA A 16 5.42 31.01 -20.69
C ALA A 16 6.49 32.12 -20.59
N ALA A 17 6.20 33.17 -19.82
CA ALA A 17 7.14 34.24 -19.52
C ALA A 17 8.13 33.80 -18.42
N ALA A 18 9.43 33.92 -18.70
CA ALA A 18 10.50 33.74 -17.71
C ALA A 18 10.56 34.94 -16.77
N GLY A 19 10.32 34.70 -15.47
CA GLY A 19 10.49 35.68 -14.39
C GLY A 19 11.92 35.72 -13.84
N PRO A 20 12.34 36.84 -13.22
CA PRO A 20 13.75 37.13 -12.90
C PRO A 20 14.28 36.37 -11.68
N SER A 21 15.59 36.18 -11.68
CA SER A 21 16.40 35.57 -10.64
C SER A 21 16.38 36.34 -9.31
N GLN A 22 16.17 35.63 -8.20
CA GLN A 22 16.40 36.12 -6.84
C GLN A 22 17.52 35.28 -6.19
N PRO A 23 18.49 35.92 -5.49
CA PRO A 23 19.61 35.23 -4.86
C PRO A 23 19.30 34.87 -3.40
N GLY A 24 19.82 33.74 -2.92
CA GLY A 24 19.95 33.45 -1.50
C GLY A 24 19.27 32.18 -1.00
N TYR A 25 19.67 31.02 -1.53
CA TYR A 25 19.44 29.75 -0.84
C TYR A 25 20.76 29.25 -0.26
N ARG A 26 20.83 29.20 1.08
CA ARG A 26 21.97 28.69 1.83
C ARG A 26 22.00 27.17 1.64
N SER A 27 23.03 26.65 0.97
CA SER A 27 23.25 25.21 0.80
C SER A 27 23.36 24.55 2.18
N VAL A 28 22.32 23.84 2.60
CA VAL A 28 22.45 22.78 3.60
C VAL A 28 23.01 21.57 2.87
N HIS A 29 24.29 21.29 3.08
CA HIS A 29 24.88 20.02 2.67
C HIS A 29 24.26 18.90 3.53
N ALA A 30 23.10 18.41 3.11
CA ALA A 30 22.63 17.09 3.53
C ALA A 30 23.61 16.08 2.93
N GLN A 31 24.49 15.53 3.76
CA GLN A 31 25.27 14.36 3.38
C GLN A 31 24.26 13.28 2.97
N ALA A 32 24.15 13.03 1.67
CA ALA A 32 23.39 11.93 1.14
C ALA A 32 24.04 10.65 1.66
N SER A 33 23.51 10.09 2.74
CA SER A 33 23.80 8.73 3.14
C SER A 33 23.48 7.88 1.92
N GLN A 34 24.52 7.33 1.29
CA GLN A 34 24.39 6.41 0.17
C GLN A 34 23.61 5.19 0.66
N THR A 35 22.29 5.20 0.54
CA THR A 35 21.53 3.96 0.61
C THR A 35 21.74 3.28 -0.73
N GLN A 36 22.88 2.59 -0.84
CA GLN A 36 23.11 1.65 -1.91
C GLN A 36 22.00 0.59 -1.82
N TRP A 37 21.15 0.56 -2.83
CA TRP A 37 20.21 -0.54 -2.99
C TRP A 37 21.03 -1.84 -3.08
N PRO A 38 20.70 -2.88 -2.30
CA PRO A 38 21.43 -4.13 -2.38
C PRO A 38 21.37 -4.65 -3.82
N THR A 39 22.51 -5.17 -4.30
CA THR A 39 22.62 -5.78 -5.61
C THR A 39 21.55 -6.86 -5.76
N PRO A 40 20.77 -6.88 -6.85
CA PRO A 40 19.81 -7.95 -7.08
C PRO A 40 20.54 -9.29 -7.06
N HIS A 41 20.12 -10.20 -6.19
CA HIS A 41 20.60 -11.58 -6.26
C HIS A 41 19.97 -12.23 -7.51
N ILE A 42 20.80 -12.56 -8.50
CA ILE A 42 20.35 -13.23 -9.72
C ILE A 42 20.52 -14.74 -9.46
N CYS A 43 19.42 -15.45 -9.24
CA CYS A 43 19.44 -16.90 -9.12
C CYS A 43 19.68 -17.53 -10.50
N VAL A 44 20.94 -17.84 -10.82
CA VAL A 44 21.34 -18.41 -12.11
C VAL A 44 21.14 -19.94 -12.17
N ASN A 45 20.79 -20.58 -11.05
CA ASN A 45 20.54 -22.02 -10.95
C ASN A 45 19.07 -22.28 -10.62
N MET A 46 18.38 -23.05 -11.49
CA MET A 46 16.99 -23.50 -11.30
C MET A 46 16.79 -24.40 -10.05
N ALA A 47 17.88 -24.84 -9.42
CA ALA A 47 17.86 -25.66 -8.20
C ALA A 47 17.81 -24.82 -6.91
N ASP A 48 17.90 -23.48 -7.01
CA ASP A 48 17.77 -22.58 -5.87
C ASP A 48 16.33 -22.08 -5.80
N ASP A 49 15.57 -22.61 -4.86
CA ASP A 49 14.16 -22.30 -4.69
C ASP A 49 14.05 -20.83 -4.22
N GLY A 50 13.38 -19.98 -5.01
CA GLY A 50 13.16 -18.57 -4.65
C GLY A 50 12.52 -18.41 -3.27
N SER A 51 11.78 -19.44 -2.82
CA SER A 51 11.26 -19.57 -1.46
C SER A 51 12.35 -19.50 -0.38
N ARG A 52 13.48 -20.20 -0.53
CA ARG A 52 14.57 -20.20 0.46
C ARG A 52 15.21 -18.85 0.67
N HIS A 53 15.26 -18.03 -0.37
CA HIS A 53 15.74 -16.64 -0.29
C HIS A 53 14.71 -15.71 0.35
N LEU A 54 13.43 -16.03 0.22
CA LEU A 54 12.32 -15.27 0.79
C LEU A 54 12.14 -15.54 2.29
N GLN A 55 12.29 -16.81 2.72
CA GLN A 55 12.05 -17.26 4.11
C GLN A 55 12.70 -16.37 5.18
N PRO A 56 13.99 -15.96 5.07
CA PRO A 56 14.65 -15.16 6.10
C PRO A 56 14.06 -13.75 6.27
N HIS A 57 13.22 -13.31 5.32
CA HIS A 57 12.57 -12.00 5.31
C HIS A 57 11.09 -12.06 5.68
N VAL A 58 10.53 -13.25 5.93
CA VAL A 58 9.14 -13.44 6.34
C VAL A 58 8.98 -13.07 7.81
N SER A 59 7.93 -12.30 8.12
CA SER A 59 7.48 -12.07 9.49
C SER A 59 6.24 -12.91 9.76
N THR A 60 6.43 -14.14 10.26
CA THR A 60 5.31 -15.04 10.60
C THR A 60 4.35 -14.41 11.59
N THR A 61 4.88 -13.69 12.59
CA THR A 61 4.07 -12.93 13.57
C THR A 61 3.17 -11.85 12.94
N ALA A 62 3.36 -11.45 11.68
CA ALA A 62 2.54 -10.41 11.06
C ALA A 62 1.20 -10.93 10.52
N PHE A 63 1.08 -12.23 10.25
CA PHE A 63 -0.15 -12.85 9.74
C PHE A 63 -0.64 -13.99 10.62
N ASP A 64 0.27 -14.72 11.27
CA ASP A 64 0.01 -15.91 12.08
C ASP A 64 -0.07 -15.60 13.59
N SER A 65 -0.10 -14.31 13.98
CA SER A 65 -0.25 -13.95 15.40
C SER A 65 -1.69 -14.11 15.88
N ASP A 66 -2.21 -15.32 15.79
CA ASP A 66 -3.24 -15.84 16.70
C ASP A 66 -2.68 -16.04 18.13
N ASP A 67 -1.37 -15.83 18.32
CA ASP A 67 -0.63 -15.89 19.59
C ASP A 67 -1.13 -14.97 20.73
N LYS A 68 -2.25 -14.25 20.56
CA LYS A 68 -2.98 -13.69 21.70
C LYS A 68 -4.47 -13.75 21.44
N GLU A 69 -5.16 -14.49 22.30
CA GLU A 69 -6.57 -14.31 22.68
C GLU A 69 -6.98 -12.81 22.88
N ASP A 70 -6.01 -11.89 23.01
CA ASP A 70 -6.19 -10.44 23.16
C ASP A 70 -6.07 -9.60 21.88
N ALA A 71 -5.83 -10.17 20.69
CA ALA A 71 -5.79 -9.36 19.47
C ALA A 71 -7.18 -8.75 19.20
N PRO A 72 -7.36 -7.43 19.26
CA PRO A 72 -8.69 -6.84 19.24
C PRO A 72 -9.38 -7.19 17.91
N LYS A 73 -10.49 -7.91 18.00
CA LYS A 73 -11.50 -8.10 16.96
C LYS A 73 -12.71 -7.25 17.32
N CYS A 74 -13.60 -6.99 16.37
CA CYS A 74 -14.91 -6.47 16.70
C CYS A 74 -15.63 -7.47 17.60
N HIS A 75 -16.27 -6.99 18.67
CA HIS A 75 -17.20 -7.83 19.42
C HIS A 75 -18.35 -8.24 18.50
N SER A 76 -18.92 -9.41 18.78
CA SER A 76 -20.10 -9.92 18.06
C SER A 76 -21.19 -8.85 17.94
N ASN A 77 -21.77 -8.73 16.74
CA ASN A 77 -22.85 -7.78 16.44
C ASN A 77 -22.48 -6.29 16.58
N THR A 78 -21.20 -5.94 16.61
CA THR A 78 -20.73 -4.55 16.59
C THR A 78 -20.13 -4.19 15.24
N ARG A 79 -20.32 -2.94 14.80
CA ARG A 79 -19.75 -2.43 13.53
C ARG A 79 -20.15 -3.25 12.28
N GLN A 80 -21.24 -4.02 12.34
CA GLN A 80 -21.71 -4.87 11.22
C GLN A 80 -21.88 -4.07 9.93
N ALA A 81 -22.51 -2.90 9.98
CA ALA A 81 -22.68 -2.07 8.79
C ALA A 81 -21.35 -1.74 8.07
N VAL A 82 -20.27 -1.53 8.82
CA VAL A 82 -18.94 -1.27 8.23
C VAL A 82 -18.32 -2.56 7.70
N LEU A 83 -18.45 -3.66 8.43
CA LEU A 83 -17.94 -4.97 8.02
C LEU A 83 -18.63 -5.44 6.74
N ASP A 84 -19.95 -5.34 6.67
CA ASP A 84 -20.77 -5.72 5.52
C ASP A 84 -20.39 -4.91 4.28
N VAL A 85 -20.17 -3.60 4.42
CA VAL A 85 -19.72 -2.73 3.31
C VAL A 85 -18.36 -3.18 2.78
N ILE A 86 -17.41 -3.50 3.66
CA ILE A 86 -16.06 -3.92 3.25
C ILE A 86 -16.09 -5.31 2.62
N ILE A 87 -16.81 -6.28 3.20
CA ILE A 87 -16.93 -7.63 2.63
C ILE A 87 -17.60 -7.57 1.26
N ASN A 88 -18.71 -6.83 1.12
CA ASN A 88 -19.37 -6.65 -0.16
C ASN A 88 -18.44 -5.98 -1.19
N TRP A 89 -17.64 -4.99 -0.75
CA TRP A 89 -16.60 -4.40 -1.60
C TRP A 89 -15.58 -5.45 -2.05
N ILE A 90 -15.04 -6.27 -1.14
CA ILE A 90 -14.08 -7.35 -1.49
C ILE A 90 -14.69 -8.31 -2.52
N THR A 91 -15.92 -8.77 -2.31
CA THR A 91 -16.60 -9.72 -3.19
C THR A 91 -16.82 -9.14 -4.59
N ILE A 92 -17.36 -7.93 -4.68
CA ILE A 92 -17.59 -7.26 -5.97
C ILE A 92 -16.27 -7.01 -6.69
N GLN A 93 -15.26 -6.49 -6.01
CA GLN A 93 -13.99 -6.12 -6.64
C GLN A 93 -13.17 -7.32 -7.08
N THR A 94 -13.23 -8.43 -6.34
CA THR A 94 -12.65 -9.71 -6.76
C THR A 94 -13.31 -10.21 -8.06
N ALA A 95 -14.63 -10.05 -8.19
CA ALA A 95 -15.37 -10.48 -9.37
C ALA A 95 -15.05 -9.62 -10.61
N ILE A 96 -14.97 -8.29 -10.46
CA ILE A 96 -14.79 -7.38 -11.60
C ILE A 96 -13.32 -7.04 -11.89
N ARG A 97 -12.39 -7.35 -10.97
CA ARG A 97 -10.94 -7.12 -11.10
C ARG A 97 -10.53 -5.66 -11.34
N THR A 98 -11.22 -4.70 -10.70
CA THR A 98 -11.04 -3.26 -11.04
C THR A 98 -10.50 -2.35 -9.93
N GLN A 99 -10.59 -2.71 -8.65
CA GLN A 99 -10.17 -1.82 -7.56
C GLN A 99 -9.17 -2.52 -6.62
N TRP A 100 -8.13 -1.77 -6.24
CA TRP A 100 -6.92 -2.32 -5.64
C TRP A 100 -6.72 -1.91 -4.17
N ILE A 101 -7.29 -0.78 -3.74
CA ILE A 101 -7.04 -0.22 -2.41
C ILE A 101 -8.33 0.36 -1.83
N LEU A 102 -8.70 -0.13 -0.64
CA LEU A 102 -9.73 0.47 0.23
C LEU A 102 -9.03 1.14 1.42
N TRP A 103 -9.45 2.36 1.75
CA TRP A 103 -8.88 3.13 2.85
C TRP A 103 -9.92 3.38 3.95
N LEU A 104 -9.67 2.86 5.16
CA LEU A 104 -10.55 2.99 6.33
C LEU A 104 -10.08 4.13 7.26
N ASN A 105 -10.84 5.24 7.28
CA ASN A 105 -10.59 6.40 8.14
C ASN A 105 -11.46 6.39 9.41
N GLY A 106 -10.97 7.04 10.47
CA GLY A 106 -11.72 7.24 11.71
C GLY A 106 -10.85 7.70 12.87
N ALA A 107 -11.47 8.14 13.96
CA ALA A 107 -10.79 8.64 15.16
C ALA A 107 -9.77 7.62 15.74
N ALA A 108 -8.78 8.12 16.46
CA ALA A 108 -7.90 7.27 17.27
C ALA A 108 -8.74 6.46 18.27
N GLY A 109 -8.40 5.19 18.49
CA GLY A 109 -9.18 4.30 19.36
C GLY A 109 -10.52 3.81 18.79
N ALA A 110 -10.96 4.25 17.60
CA ALA A 110 -12.23 3.81 17.01
C ALA A 110 -12.30 2.32 16.64
N GLY A 111 -11.19 1.57 16.78
CA GLY A 111 -11.13 0.13 16.51
C GLY A 111 -10.84 -0.24 15.06
N LYS A 112 -10.18 0.62 14.28
CA LYS A 112 -9.83 0.34 12.86
C LYS A 112 -9.04 -0.97 12.69
N SER A 113 -8.05 -1.21 13.54
CA SER A 113 -7.29 -2.47 13.54
C SER A 113 -8.17 -3.67 13.90
N ALA A 114 -9.20 -3.47 14.73
CA ALA A 114 -10.16 -4.51 15.09
C ALA A 114 -11.08 -4.85 13.91
N ILE A 115 -11.53 -3.84 13.16
CA ILE A 115 -12.26 -4.03 11.91
C ILE A 115 -11.41 -4.85 10.93
N GLY A 116 -10.15 -4.46 10.70
CA GLY A 116 -9.27 -5.18 9.77
C GLY A 116 -9.07 -6.66 10.14
N ARG A 117 -8.92 -6.97 11.43
CA ARG A 117 -8.83 -8.35 11.91
C ARG A 117 -10.14 -9.11 11.75
N SER A 118 -11.28 -8.50 12.04
CA SER A 118 -12.59 -9.12 11.81
C SER A 118 -12.83 -9.38 10.32
N ILE A 119 -12.42 -8.49 9.42
CA ILE A 119 -12.52 -8.74 7.97
C ILE A 119 -11.71 -9.97 7.55
N VAL A 120 -10.48 -10.12 8.07
CA VAL A 120 -9.69 -11.33 7.83
C VAL A 120 -10.43 -12.58 8.27
N GLU A 121 -10.98 -12.58 9.49
CA GLU A 121 -11.74 -13.72 10.02
C GLU A 121 -12.97 -14.04 9.17
N TYR A 122 -13.72 -13.01 8.73
CA TYR A 122 -14.82 -13.20 7.80
C TYR A 122 -14.37 -13.80 6.47
N CYS A 123 -13.30 -13.28 5.86
CA CYS A 123 -12.75 -13.84 4.62
C CYS A 123 -12.34 -15.30 4.78
N LEU A 124 -11.67 -15.66 5.88
CA LEU A 124 -11.31 -17.04 6.19
C LEU A 124 -12.55 -17.92 6.38
N SER A 125 -13.59 -17.43 7.07
CA SER A 125 -14.84 -18.18 7.27
C SER A 125 -15.66 -18.39 5.99
N LEU A 126 -15.42 -17.56 4.97
CA LEU A 126 -16.08 -17.60 3.66
C LEU A 126 -15.20 -18.23 2.58
N ASP A 127 -14.05 -18.81 2.96
CA ASP A 127 -13.05 -19.38 2.04
C ASP A 127 -12.59 -18.41 0.94
N ILE A 128 -12.56 -17.10 1.25
CA ILE A 128 -12.04 -16.07 0.35
C ILE A 128 -10.51 -16.05 0.48
N PRO A 129 -9.75 -16.32 -0.59
CA PRO A 129 -8.29 -16.30 -0.54
C PRO A 129 -7.77 -14.89 -0.23
N ILE A 130 -7.00 -14.76 0.83
CA ILE A 130 -6.39 -13.49 1.26
C ILE A 130 -4.96 -13.71 1.74
N ALA A 131 -4.11 -12.71 1.51
CA ALA A 131 -2.86 -12.54 2.23
C ALA A 131 -3.01 -11.33 3.15
N ARG A 132 -2.40 -11.40 4.34
CA ARG A 132 -2.55 -10.37 5.38
C ARG A 132 -1.22 -10.00 6.01
N PHE A 133 -1.14 -8.77 6.50
CA PHE A 133 0.01 -8.27 7.25
C PHE A 133 -0.47 -7.21 8.26
N PHE A 134 -0.22 -7.43 9.55
CA PHE A 134 -0.53 -6.47 10.60
C PHE A 134 0.75 -5.86 11.17
N PHE A 135 0.91 -4.54 11.02
CA PHE A 135 1.99 -3.83 11.71
C PHE A 135 1.77 -3.81 13.21
N PHE A 136 2.86 -3.91 13.96
CA PHE A 136 2.83 -3.73 15.41
C PHE A 136 4.08 -3.01 15.90
N ARG A 137 3.89 -1.83 16.51
CA ARG A 137 4.97 -0.88 16.81
C ARG A 137 6.08 -1.46 17.69
N THR A 138 5.72 -2.30 18.66
CA THR A 138 6.66 -2.86 19.65
C THR A 138 7.27 -4.20 19.21
N ASP A 139 6.90 -4.71 18.04
CA ASP A 139 7.45 -5.95 17.50
C ASP A 139 8.38 -5.62 16.33
N SER A 140 9.68 -5.80 16.56
CA SER A 140 10.73 -5.51 15.59
C SER A 140 10.64 -6.33 14.31
N ALA A 141 9.96 -7.48 14.34
CA ALA A 141 9.76 -8.30 13.14
C ALA A 141 8.76 -7.65 12.16
N ARG A 142 7.83 -6.81 12.65
CA ARG A 142 6.71 -6.25 11.86
C ARG A 142 6.41 -4.77 12.12
N ASN A 143 7.40 -4.01 12.61
CA ASN A 143 7.28 -2.55 12.79
C ASN A 143 7.89 -1.74 11.63
N THR A 144 8.41 -2.39 10.60
CA THR A 144 8.92 -1.77 9.37
C THR A 144 8.25 -2.37 8.14
N SER A 145 8.45 -1.74 6.98
CA SER A 145 7.92 -2.23 5.70
C SER A 145 8.73 -3.34 5.04
N LYS A 146 9.96 -3.59 5.52
CA LYS A 146 10.89 -4.57 4.94
C LYS A 146 10.28 -5.99 4.76
N PRO A 147 9.57 -6.57 5.74
CA PRO A 147 9.06 -7.93 5.62
C PRO A 147 7.75 -8.04 4.82
N ILE A 148 7.09 -6.94 4.44
CA ILE A 148 5.73 -6.98 3.87
C ILE A 148 5.67 -7.90 2.66
N VAL A 149 6.51 -7.64 1.65
CA VAL A 149 6.46 -8.37 0.37
C VAL A 149 6.77 -9.85 0.57
N ALA A 150 7.83 -10.16 1.31
CA ALA A 150 8.19 -11.54 1.63
C ALA A 150 7.07 -12.26 2.38
N THR A 151 6.43 -11.59 3.32
CA THR A 151 5.36 -12.17 4.14
C THR A 151 4.07 -12.40 3.35
N LEU A 152 3.74 -11.51 2.40
CA LEU A 152 2.56 -11.67 1.55
C LEU A 152 2.76 -12.78 0.51
N VAL A 153 3.96 -12.92 -0.07
CA VAL A 153 4.27 -13.96 -1.06
C VAL A 153 4.38 -15.35 -0.43
N TYR A 154 4.71 -15.42 0.87
CA TYR A 154 4.78 -16.68 1.62
C TYR A 154 3.40 -17.33 1.86
N GLN A 155 2.35 -16.52 1.95
CA GLN A 155 0.96 -16.95 2.16
C GLN A 155 0.31 -17.35 0.84
#